data_AF-A0A1W9GT50-F1
#
_entry.id   AF-A0A1W9GT50-F1
#
_cell.length_a   1.000
_cell.length_b   1.000
_cell.length_c   1.000
_cell.angle_alpha   90.00
_cell.angle_beta   90.00
_cell.angle_gamma   90.00
#
_symmetry.space_group_name_H-M   'P 1'
#
loop_
_entity.id
_entity.type
_entity.pdbx_description
1 polymer ?
#
loop_
_entity_poly.entity_id
_entity_poly.type
_entity_poly.pdbx_seq_one_letter_code
_entity_poly.pdbx_strand_id
1 'polypeptide(L)'
;MAGRTLETLSFDNTYARLPQAFYARLNPTPFSAPPRLIHANRSAAELIDLDPSQFARPEFAEVFGGSALASGMEPLAMLYSGHQFGVYVPQLGDGRAILLGEAKNEQGQRWDLHLKGAGMTPFSRDGDGRAVLRSTIREYLCCAAMQGLGIPTTQALCLVGSDDTVYREQVETGAMLVRMAPCHVRFGSFEVFYYRKQHEHLKTLADYVIGQHFPHLGDVEERYANFFAEVVERTARLIAQWQAVGWAHGVMNTDNMSILGLTMDYGPYGFMDDYDAGFICNHSDHNGRYAFNQQPYIGLWNLSCLAQALLPLVEKDALKAGLETYQPLFDREY
;
A
#
# COMPACT_ATOMS: atom_id res chain seq x y z
N MET A 1 -11.32 25.35 11.70
CA MET A 1 -9.94 25.88 11.66
C MET A 1 -9.56 26.02 10.19
N ALA A 2 -8.83 27.07 9.79
CA ALA A 2 -8.42 27.21 8.39
C ALA A 2 -7.47 26.06 8.06
N GLY A 3 -7.69 25.36 6.94
CA GLY A 3 -6.81 24.27 6.52
C GLY A 3 -5.41 24.79 6.18
N ARG A 4 -4.43 23.89 6.19
CA ARG A 4 -3.04 24.13 5.82
C ARG A 4 -2.93 24.38 4.32
N THR A 5 -1.98 25.22 3.93
CA THR A 5 -1.55 25.35 2.53
C THR A 5 -0.50 24.28 2.21
N LEU A 6 -0.13 24.13 0.93
CA LEU A 6 0.93 23.21 0.50
C LEU A 6 2.26 23.49 1.21
N GLU A 7 2.57 24.76 1.46
CA GLU A 7 3.81 25.23 2.08
C GLU A 7 3.83 25.03 3.60
N THR A 8 2.66 24.97 4.22
CA THR A 8 2.51 24.81 5.68
C THR A 8 2.12 23.39 6.09
N LEU A 9 2.06 22.45 5.14
CA LEU A 9 1.93 21.03 5.48
C LEU A 9 3.10 20.59 6.37
N SER A 10 2.78 19.93 7.47
CA SER A 10 3.79 19.38 8.38
C SER A 10 4.12 17.95 7.97
N PHE A 11 5.41 17.64 7.89
CA PHE A 11 5.91 16.31 7.61
C PHE A 11 6.70 15.76 8.80
N ASP A 12 6.51 14.48 9.11
CA ASP A 12 7.29 13.73 10.09
C ASP A 12 7.71 12.40 9.47
N ASN A 13 8.78 12.44 8.68
CA ASN A 13 9.26 11.33 7.84
C ASN A 13 9.94 10.22 8.67
N THR A 14 9.16 9.47 9.44
CA THR A 14 9.64 8.39 10.30
C THR A 14 10.27 7.23 9.52
N TYR A 15 9.74 6.87 8.34
CA TYR A 15 10.30 5.81 7.50
C TYR A 15 11.65 6.21 6.91
N ALA A 16 11.82 7.49 6.55
CA ALA A 16 13.08 8.04 6.04
C ALA A 16 14.21 8.03 7.09
N ARG A 17 13.89 7.82 8.37
CA ARG A 17 14.86 7.68 9.46
C ARG A 17 15.28 6.23 9.73
N LEU A 18 14.67 5.25 9.07
CA LEU A 18 15.14 3.86 9.10
C LEU A 18 16.52 3.74 8.43
N PRO A 19 17.27 2.66 8.69
CA PRO A 19 18.55 2.43 8.02
C PRO A 19 18.43 2.50 6.48
N GLN A 20 19.50 2.93 5.82
CA GLN A 20 19.53 3.08 4.36
C GLN A 20 19.19 1.78 3.59
N ALA A 21 19.29 0.62 4.22
CA ALA A 21 18.93 -0.67 3.63
C ALA A 21 17.43 -0.81 3.29
N PHE A 22 16.56 0.05 3.84
CA PHE A 22 15.10 -0.05 3.68
C PHE A 22 14.57 0.65 2.44
N TYR A 23 15.35 1.53 1.82
CA TYR A 23 14.87 2.38 0.74
C TYR A 23 16.01 2.89 -0.15
N ALA A 24 15.64 3.48 -1.28
CA ALA A 24 16.50 4.36 -2.06
C ALA A 24 15.94 5.78 -2.04
N ARG A 25 16.76 6.80 -1.78
CA ARG A 25 16.33 8.21 -1.85
C ARG A 25 16.39 8.69 -3.28
N LEU A 26 15.29 9.25 -3.77
CA LEU A 26 15.18 9.78 -5.12
C LEU A 26 13.95 10.68 -5.23
N ASN A 27 14.06 11.73 -6.02
CA ASN A 27 12.91 12.57 -6.36
C ASN A 27 12.08 11.93 -7.48
N PRO A 28 10.78 12.27 -7.58
CA PRO A 28 10.00 11.95 -8.76
C PRO A 28 10.62 12.48 -10.05
N THR A 29 10.44 11.73 -11.13
CA THR A 29 10.71 12.22 -12.48
C THR A 29 9.42 12.82 -13.03
N PRO A 30 9.37 14.14 -13.28
CA PRO A 30 8.16 14.78 -13.80
C PRO A 30 7.80 14.27 -15.19
N PHE A 31 6.60 14.60 -15.64
CA PHE A 31 6.23 14.46 -17.04
C PHE A 31 6.96 15.50 -17.90
N SER A 32 7.11 15.22 -19.20
CA SER A 32 7.68 16.17 -20.17
C SER A 32 6.65 17.25 -20.52
N ALA A 33 5.38 16.88 -20.65
CA ALA A 33 4.26 17.80 -20.80
C ALA A 33 3.75 18.28 -19.43
N PRO A 34 3.27 19.54 -19.32
CA PRO A 34 2.80 20.11 -18.06
C PRO A 34 1.73 19.24 -17.36
N PRO A 35 1.87 19.00 -16.04
CA PRO A 35 0.86 18.25 -15.30
C PRO A 35 -0.42 19.06 -15.14
N ARG A 36 -1.56 18.37 -15.13
CA ARG A 36 -2.88 18.96 -14.84
C ARG A 36 -3.62 18.13 -13.80
N LEU A 37 -4.26 18.81 -12.85
CA LEU A 37 -5.16 18.16 -11.92
C LEU A 37 -6.37 17.60 -12.69
N ILE A 38 -6.62 16.30 -12.57
CA ILE A 38 -7.84 15.66 -13.07
C ILE A 38 -8.93 15.73 -12.00
N HIS A 39 -8.59 15.34 -10.76
CA HIS A 39 -9.51 15.42 -9.63
C HIS A 39 -8.75 15.36 -8.29
N ALA A 40 -9.30 15.99 -7.25
CA ALA A 40 -8.81 15.93 -5.87
C ALA A 40 -9.93 15.56 -4.89
N ASN A 41 -9.61 14.72 -3.91
CA ASN A 41 -10.51 14.18 -2.90
C ASN A 41 -10.52 15.09 -1.66
N ARG A 42 -11.64 15.75 -1.41
CA ARG A 42 -11.80 16.61 -0.23
C ARG A 42 -11.67 15.82 1.08
N SER A 43 -12.33 14.67 1.19
CA SER A 43 -12.29 13.85 2.40
C SER A 43 -10.89 13.31 2.69
N ALA A 44 -10.09 13.01 1.66
CA ALA A 44 -8.70 12.60 1.85
C ALA A 44 -7.79 13.78 2.24
N ALA A 45 -8.04 14.99 1.71
CA ALA A 45 -7.30 16.19 2.09
C ALA A 45 -7.52 16.57 3.56
N GLU A 46 -8.73 16.37 4.08
CA GLU A 46 -9.05 16.57 5.50
C GLU A 46 -8.20 15.69 6.44
N LEU A 47 -7.78 14.50 6.01
CA LEU A 47 -6.93 13.61 6.82
C LEU A 47 -5.55 14.21 7.15
N ILE A 48 -5.09 15.16 6.34
CA ILE A 48 -3.80 15.85 6.47
C ILE A 48 -3.97 17.36 6.67
N ASP A 49 -5.19 17.78 7.04
CA ASP A 49 -5.61 19.18 7.23
C ASP A 49 -5.36 20.08 6.00
N LEU A 50 -5.29 19.55 4.79
CA LEU A 50 -5.02 20.34 3.58
C LEU A 50 -6.28 21.11 3.15
N ASP A 51 -6.18 22.44 3.02
CA ASP A 51 -7.30 23.28 2.57
C ASP A 51 -7.68 22.93 1.11
N PRO A 52 -8.95 22.55 0.83
CA PRO A 52 -9.41 22.31 -0.54
C PRO A 52 -9.26 23.51 -1.49
N SER A 53 -9.11 24.74 -0.99
CA SER A 53 -8.80 25.92 -1.82
C SER A 53 -7.49 25.74 -2.60
N GLN A 54 -6.57 24.90 -2.10
CA GLN A 54 -5.29 24.63 -2.75
C GLN A 54 -5.45 23.84 -4.06
N PHE A 55 -6.57 23.14 -4.28
CA PHE A 55 -6.77 22.31 -5.48
C PHE A 55 -6.78 23.12 -6.78
N ALA A 56 -7.16 24.40 -6.70
CA ALA A 56 -7.20 25.29 -7.87
C ALA A 56 -5.82 25.90 -8.21
N ARG A 57 -4.83 25.74 -7.34
CA ARG A 57 -3.49 26.29 -7.54
C ARG A 57 -2.67 25.43 -8.52
N PRO A 58 -1.97 26.03 -9.51
CA PRO A 58 -1.06 25.29 -10.38
C PRO A 58 -0.02 24.46 -9.60
N GLU A 59 0.49 25.01 -8.49
CA GLU A 59 1.50 24.37 -7.65
C GLU A 59 1.02 23.03 -7.05
N PHE A 60 -0.30 22.84 -6.88
CA PHE A 60 -0.86 21.57 -6.44
C PHE A 60 -0.58 20.46 -7.46
N ALA A 61 -0.80 20.74 -8.75
CA ALA A 61 -0.52 19.80 -9.83
C ALA A 61 0.99 19.63 -10.05
N GLU A 62 1.81 20.64 -9.78
CA GLU A 62 3.27 20.53 -9.84
C GLU A 62 3.82 19.62 -8.73
N VAL A 63 3.38 19.80 -7.47
CA VAL A 63 3.81 18.96 -6.35
C VAL A 63 3.36 17.52 -6.53
N PHE A 64 2.06 17.32 -6.75
CA PHE A 64 1.48 15.98 -6.88
C PHE A 64 1.57 15.39 -8.29
N GLY A 65 2.19 16.12 -9.23
CA GLY A 65 2.68 15.64 -10.52
C GLY A 65 4.19 15.43 -10.55
N GLY A 66 4.88 15.56 -9.41
CA GLY A 66 6.30 15.26 -9.25
C GLY A 66 7.26 16.29 -9.85
N SER A 67 6.79 17.47 -10.24
CA SER A 67 7.62 18.57 -10.77
C SER A 67 8.15 19.50 -9.67
N ALA A 68 7.54 19.48 -8.50
CA ALA A 68 7.97 20.23 -7.31
C ALA A 68 7.82 19.36 -6.05
N LEU A 69 8.40 19.81 -4.94
CA LEU A 69 8.23 19.20 -3.63
C LEU A 69 7.75 20.26 -2.64
N ALA A 70 6.81 19.88 -1.77
CA ALA A 70 6.44 20.70 -0.63
C ALA A 70 7.57 20.73 0.41
N SER A 71 7.64 21.80 1.20
CA SER A 71 8.63 21.92 2.27
C SER A 71 8.50 20.77 3.27
N GLY A 72 9.60 20.08 3.55
CA GLY A 72 9.64 18.95 4.50
C GLY A 72 9.43 17.57 3.87
N MET A 73 9.09 17.47 2.59
CA MET A 73 9.08 16.18 1.88
C MET A 73 10.49 15.59 1.80
N GLU A 74 10.61 14.28 2.00
CA GLU A 74 11.85 13.52 1.85
C GLU A 74 11.61 12.29 0.97
N PRO A 75 11.60 12.46 -0.36
CA PRO A 75 11.20 11.40 -1.27
C PRO A 75 12.09 10.15 -1.23
N LEU A 76 11.47 8.98 -1.17
CA LEU A 76 12.13 7.67 -1.21
C LEU A 76 11.28 6.60 -1.89
N ALA A 77 11.93 5.57 -2.40
CA ALA A 77 11.30 4.32 -2.83
C ALA A 77 11.62 3.21 -1.83
N MET A 78 10.61 2.51 -1.33
CA MET A 78 10.78 1.44 -0.34
C MET A 78 11.27 0.15 -0.99
N LEU A 79 12.13 -0.59 -0.29
CA LEU A 79 12.54 -1.94 -0.65
C LEU A 79 11.57 -2.97 -0.05
N TYR A 80 11.17 -3.95 -0.85
CA TYR A 80 10.50 -5.16 -0.40
C TYR A 80 10.75 -6.31 -1.38
N SER A 81 10.35 -7.52 -1.02
CA SER A 81 10.28 -8.70 -1.88
C SER A 81 8.85 -9.23 -1.85
N GLY A 82 8.59 -10.44 -2.32
CA GLY A 82 7.30 -11.09 -2.12
C GLY A 82 7.15 -12.36 -2.93
N HIS A 83 6.14 -13.15 -2.58
CA HIS A 83 5.70 -14.28 -3.38
C HIS A 83 4.68 -13.84 -4.41
N GLN A 84 5.10 -13.82 -5.68
CA GLN A 84 4.23 -13.52 -6.81
C GLN A 84 3.66 -14.83 -7.35
N PHE A 85 2.33 -14.97 -7.34
CA PHE A 85 1.64 -16.21 -7.72
C PHE A 85 2.17 -17.48 -7.01
N GLY A 86 2.61 -17.33 -5.76
CA GLY A 86 3.13 -18.42 -4.94
C GLY A 86 4.63 -18.70 -5.10
N VAL A 87 5.33 -17.98 -5.98
CA VAL A 87 6.77 -18.11 -6.20
C VAL A 87 7.50 -16.91 -5.60
N TYR A 88 8.52 -17.17 -4.77
CA TYR A 88 9.30 -16.11 -4.16
C TYR A 88 10.11 -15.32 -5.19
N VAL A 89 9.96 -13.99 -5.18
CA VAL A 89 10.72 -13.03 -5.98
C VAL A 89 11.67 -12.28 -5.05
N PRO A 90 13.00 -12.52 -5.10
CA PRO A 90 13.95 -12.02 -4.09
C PRO A 90 14.08 -10.51 -3.95
N GLN A 91 13.64 -9.75 -4.95
CA GLN A 91 13.65 -8.31 -4.94
C GLN A 91 12.52 -7.75 -5.78
N LEU A 92 11.69 -6.94 -5.13
CA LEU A 92 10.74 -6.02 -5.70
C LEU A 92 11.12 -4.62 -5.19
N GLY A 93 10.19 -3.92 -4.55
CA GLY A 93 10.32 -2.53 -4.14
C GLY A 93 9.40 -1.63 -4.94
N ASP A 94 9.34 -0.36 -4.55
CA ASP A 94 8.50 0.63 -5.23
C ASP A 94 9.08 0.93 -6.62
N GLY A 95 8.73 0.11 -7.61
CA GLY A 95 9.27 0.19 -8.97
C GLY A 95 8.66 1.29 -9.85
N ARG A 96 7.59 1.93 -9.39
CA ARG A 96 6.93 3.07 -10.08
C ARG A 96 6.26 4.01 -9.10
N ALA A 97 6.69 3.98 -7.85
CA ALA A 97 6.04 4.71 -6.78
C ALA A 97 7.12 5.30 -5.86
N ILE A 98 6.82 6.45 -5.27
CA ILE A 98 7.72 7.16 -4.37
C ILE A 98 6.90 7.65 -3.18
N LEU A 99 7.32 7.30 -1.97
CA LEU A 99 6.85 7.95 -0.75
C LEU A 99 7.43 9.36 -0.73
N LEU A 100 6.60 10.37 -0.95
CA LEU A 100 7.00 11.78 -0.92
C LEU A 100 7.35 12.24 0.50
N GLY A 101 6.65 11.69 1.48
CA GLY A 101 6.82 11.97 2.89
C GLY A 101 5.60 11.52 3.71
N GLU A 102 5.69 11.72 5.01
CA GLU A 102 4.64 11.37 5.97
C GLU A 102 3.99 12.65 6.51
N ALA A 103 2.84 13.02 5.95
CA ALA A 103 2.11 14.19 6.38
C ALA A 103 1.49 13.95 7.76
N LYS A 104 1.71 14.88 8.70
CA LYS A 104 1.23 14.79 10.07
C LYS A 104 0.17 15.85 10.35
N ASN A 105 -1.04 15.44 10.70
CA ASN A 105 -2.14 16.35 10.99
C ASN A 105 -2.07 16.94 12.42
N GLU A 106 -2.94 17.89 12.75
CA GLU A 106 -3.02 18.55 14.06
C GLU A 106 -3.38 17.59 15.20
N GLN A 107 -4.03 16.47 14.87
CA GLN A 107 -4.35 15.40 15.82
C GLN A 107 -3.15 14.46 16.07
N GLY A 108 -2.02 14.70 15.40
CA GLY A 108 -0.81 13.89 15.51
C GLY A 108 -0.84 12.59 14.70
N GLN A 109 -1.90 12.35 13.92
CA GLN A 109 -1.97 11.20 13.01
C GLN A 109 -1.06 11.45 11.80
N ARG A 110 -0.47 10.37 11.28
CA ARG A 110 0.41 10.42 10.10
C ARG A 110 -0.20 9.67 8.93
N TRP A 111 0.02 10.22 7.75
CA TRP A 111 -0.38 9.64 6.48
C TRP A 111 0.78 9.71 5.49
N ASP A 112 1.20 8.55 5.01
CA ASP A 112 2.10 8.41 3.89
C ASP A 112 1.49 9.08 2.65
N LEU A 113 2.22 9.95 1.97
CA LEU A 113 1.85 10.46 0.64
C LEU A 113 2.66 9.72 -0.42
N HIS A 114 2.09 8.65 -0.97
CA HIS A 114 2.76 7.76 -1.90
C HIS A 114 2.34 8.06 -3.34
N LEU A 115 3.23 8.67 -4.11
CA LEU A 115 3.00 9.05 -5.50
C LEU A 115 3.25 7.86 -6.44
N LYS A 116 2.19 7.25 -6.96
CA LYS A 116 2.23 6.18 -7.97
C LYS A 116 2.31 6.78 -9.37
N GLY A 117 3.18 6.24 -10.22
CA GLY A 117 3.51 6.78 -11.55
C GLY A 117 4.65 7.80 -11.55
N ALA A 118 5.36 7.93 -10.42
CA ALA A 118 6.35 8.98 -10.16
C ALA A 118 7.66 8.87 -10.98
N GLY A 119 7.79 7.88 -11.85
CA GLY A 119 9.01 7.64 -12.64
C GLY A 119 9.77 6.39 -12.18
N MET A 120 10.89 6.14 -12.85
CA MET A 120 11.74 4.99 -12.58
C MET A 120 12.47 5.12 -11.24
N THR A 121 12.68 3.98 -10.60
CA THR A 121 13.42 3.82 -9.35
C THR A 121 14.41 2.67 -9.53
N PRO A 122 15.37 2.47 -8.58
CA PRO A 122 16.22 1.28 -8.58
C PRO A 122 15.45 -0.05 -8.52
N PHE A 123 14.14 -0.03 -8.26
CA PHE A 123 13.27 -1.19 -8.14
C PHE A 123 12.35 -1.39 -9.35
N SER A 124 12.47 -0.57 -10.42
CA SER A 124 11.57 -0.63 -11.60
C SER A 124 11.64 -1.94 -12.39
N ARG A 125 12.72 -2.72 -12.24
CA ARG A 125 13.01 -3.87 -13.11
C ARG A 125 12.93 -3.43 -14.58
N ASP A 126 12.14 -4.11 -15.40
CA ASP A 126 11.93 -3.79 -16.82
C ASP A 126 10.77 -2.78 -17.06
N GLY A 127 10.17 -2.23 -16.00
CA GLY A 127 9.09 -1.26 -16.09
C GLY A 127 9.57 0.16 -16.36
N ASP A 128 8.71 0.97 -17.00
CA ASP A 128 8.99 2.38 -17.33
C ASP A 128 8.80 3.36 -16.17
N GLY A 129 8.40 2.87 -14.99
CA GLY A 129 8.13 3.71 -13.82
C GLY A 129 6.85 4.57 -13.92
N ARG A 130 6.02 4.39 -14.96
CA ARG A 130 4.82 5.20 -15.20
C ARG A 130 3.53 4.46 -14.88
N ALA A 131 2.49 5.24 -14.60
CA ALA A 131 1.11 4.79 -14.55
C ALA A 131 0.30 5.48 -15.66
N VAL A 132 -0.76 4.83 -16.08
CA VAL A 132 -1.68 5.32 -17.12
C VAL A 132 -2.96 5.83 -16.50
N LEU A 133 -3.65 6.74 -17.20
CA LEU A 133 -4.87 7.38 -16.71
C LEU A 133 -5.96 6.36 -16.32
N ARG A 134 -6.18 5.33 -17.14
CA ARG A 134 -7.09 4.20 -16.84
C ARG A 134 -6.84 3.57 -15.47
N SER A 135 -5.59 3.22 -15.20
CA SER A 135 -5.20 2.51 -13.98
C SER A 135 -5.36 3.39 -12.75
N THR A 136 -4.98 4.67 -12.86
CA THR A 136 -5.05 5.61 -11.74
C THR A 136 -6.49 5.98 -11.41
N ILE A 137 -7.36 6.17 -12.40
CA ILE A 137 -8.81 6.40 -12.20
C ILE A 137 -9.46 5.20 -11.48
N ARG A 138 -9.16 3.97 -11.92
CA ARG A 138 -9.71 2.75 -11.29
C ARG A 138 -9.32 2.66 -9.81
N GLU A 139 -8.04 2.86 -9.51
CA GLU A 139 -7.55 2.85 -8.12
C GLU A 139 -8.19 3.97 -7.29
N TYR A 140 -8.24 5.19 -7.81
CA TYR A 140 -8.86 6.34 -7.13
C TYR A 140 -10.32 6.08 -6.75
N LEU A 141 -11.12 5.57 -7.70
CA LEU A 141 -12.53 5.25 -7.48
C LEU A 141 -12.70 4.09 -6.49
N CYS A 142 -11.86 3.05 -6.58
CA CYS A 142 -11.99 1.90 -5.71
C CYS A 142 -11.59 2.20 -4.25
N CYS A 143 -10.58 3.05 -4.03
CA CYS A 143 -10.28 3.57 -2.69
C CYS A 143 -11.53 4.22 -2.05
N ALA A 144 -12.22 5.09 -2.80
CA ALA A 144 -13.42 5.76 -2.31
C ALA A 144 -14.60 4.79 -2.12
N ALA A 145 -14.77 3.82 -3.03
CA ALA A 145 -15.81 2.80 -2.93
C ALA A 145 -15.63 1.92 -1.68
N MET A 146 -14.41 1.42 -1.45
CA MET A 146 -14.10 0.61 -0.27
C MET A 146 -14.28 1.39 1.03
N GLN A 147 -13.85 2.66 1.06
CA GLN A 147 -14.13 3.54 2.21
C GLN A 147 -15.63 3.69 2.45
N GLY A 148 -16.43 3.94 1.40
CA GLY A 148 -17.89 4.07 1.49
C GLY A 148 -18.60 2.78 1.95
N LEU A 149 -18.02 1.62 1.66
CA LEU A 149 -18.48 0.31 2.13
C LEU A 149 -18.01 -0.02 3.56
N GLY A 150 -17.21 0.85 4.19
CA GLY A 150 -16.64 0.58 5.52
C GLY A 150 -15.54 -0.49 5.52
N ILE A 151 -14.94 -0.77 4.35
CA ILE A 151 -13.87 -1.75 4.20
C ILE A 151 -12.51 -1.03 4.35
N PRO A 152 -11.61 -1.50 5.24
CA PRO A 152 -10.29 -0.90 5.42
C PRO A 152 -9.51 -0.84 4.11
N THR A 153 -9.01 0.35 3.77
CA THR A 153 -8.33 0.58 2.49
C THR A 153 -7.37 1.77 2.54
N THR A 154 -6.39 1.79 1.65
CA THR A 154 -5.68 3.02 1.29
C THR A 154 -6.64 4.06 0.72
N GLN A 155 -6.35 5.33 0.99
CA GLN A 155 -7.09 6.48 0.49
C GLN A 155 -6.40 7.04 -0.77
N ALA A 156 -7.09 7.92 -1.49
CA ALA A 156 -6.58 8.55 -2.70
C ALA A 156 -6.79 10.07 -2.61
N LEU A 157 -5.70 10.84 -2.57
CA LEU A 157 -5.75 12.30 -2.46
C LEU A 157 -6.12 12.95 -3.78
N CYS A 158 -5.40 12.65 -4.85
CA CYS A 158 -5.61 13.29 -6.14
C CYS A 158 -5.07 12.49 -7.31
N LEU A 159 -5.59 12.83 -8.49
CA LEU A 159 -5.16 12.34 -9.80
C LEU A 159 -4.59 13.50 -10.60
N VAL A 160 -3.35 13.35 -11.06
CA VAL A 160 -2.69 14.30 -11.94
C VAL A 160 -2.42 13.62 -13.28
N GLY A 161 -2.89 14.22 -14.37
CA GLY A 161 -2.69 13.72 -15.72
C GLY A 161 -1.65 14.54 -16.48
N SER A 162 -1.13 13.97 -17.56
CA SER A 162 -0.29 14.66 -18.54
C SER A 162 -0.56 14.11 -19.94
N ASP A 163 -0.12 14.85 -20.96
CA ASP A 163 -0.14 14.39 -22.36
C ASP A 163 1.09 13.54 -22.73
N ASP A 164 1.95 13.22 -21.75
CA ASP A 164 3.02 12.26 -21.92
C ASP A 164 2.49 10.89 -22.37
N THR A 165 3.06 10.38 -23.46
CA THR A 165 2.72 9.08 -24.02
C THR A 165 3.32 7.94 -23.20
N VAL A 166 2.49 6.97 -22.83
CA VAL A 166 2.89 5.74 -22.12
C VAL A 166 2.42 4.52 -22.91
N TYR A 167 3.34 3.60 -23.18
CA TYR A 167 3.07 2.42 -24.00
C TYR A 167 2.64 1.22 -23.13
N ARG A 168 1.46 0.67 -23.38
CA ARG A 168 0.97 -0.60 -22.81
C ARG A 168 0.52 -1.50 -23.95
N GLU A 169 -0.59 -2.23 -23.80
CA GLU A 169 -1.22 -2.93 -24.92
C GLU A 169 -1.70 -1.94 -25.99
N GLN A 170 -2.04 -0.72 -25.57
CA GLN A 170 -2.34 0.42 -26.42
C GLN A 170 -1.50 1.63 -25.97
N VAL A 171 -1.44 2.65 -26.82
CA VAL A 171 -0.85 3.93 -26.47
C VAL A 171 -1.82 4.67 -25.55
N GLU A 172 -1.39 4.99 -24.34
CA GLU A 172 -2.19 5.66 -23.31
C GLU A 172 -1.50 6.95 -22.84
N THR A 173 -2.21 7.78 -22.07
CA THR A 173 -1.65 8.97 -21.45
C THR A 173 -1.16 8.69 -20.03
N GLY A 174 -0.05 9.33 -19.67
CA GLY A 174 0.55 9.27 -18.36
C GLY A 174 -0.33 9.93 -17.29
N ALA A 175 -0.37 9.29 -16.13
CA ALA A 175 -1.02 9.84 -14.95
C ALA A 175 -0.27 9.44 -13.68
N MET A 176 -0.44 10.25 -12.64
CA MET A 176 0.02 9.96 -11.29
C MET A 176 -1.16 9.98 -10.32
N LEU A 177 -1.05 9.15 -9.28
CA LEU A 177 -2.01 9.07 -8.18
C LEU A 177 -1.26 9.28 -6.88
N VAL A 178 -1.73 10.17 -6.03
CA VAL A 178 -1.26 10.25 -4.63
C VAL A 178 -2.12 9.32 -3.79
N ARG A 179 -1.57 8.16 -3.48
CA ARG A 179 -2.15 7.19 -2.56
C ARG A 179 -1.78 7.54 -1.13
N MET A 180 -2.73 7.44 -0.22
CA MET A 180 -2.55 7.73 1.20
C MET A 180 -2.80 6.50 2.05
N ALA A 181 -1.96 6.28 3.06
CA ALA A 181 -2.18 5.23 4.07
C ALA A 181 -1.49 5.64 5.37
N PRO A 182 -1.89 5.09 6.53
CA PRO A 182 -1.09 5.22 7.74
C PRO A 182 0.31 4.61 7.60
N CYS A 183 0.46 3.60 6.72
CA CYS A 183 1.71 2.91 6.45
C CYS A 183 1.64 2.12 5.14
N HIS A 184 2.71 2.10 4.34
CA HIS A 184 2.87 1.25 3.15
C HIS A 184 3.73 0.00 3.37
N VAL A 185 4.06 -0.35 4.61
CA VAL A 185 4.74 -1.62 4.94
C VAL A 185 3.82 -2.81 4.61
N ARG A 186 4.43 -3.84 4.03
CA ARG A 186 3.75 -5.00 3.45
C ARG A 186 4.31 -6.29 4.05
N PHE A 187 3.66 -7.44 3.83
CA PHE A 187 4.25 -8.72 4.25
C PHE A 187 5.60 -8.93 3.57
N GLY A 188 5.68 -8.60 2.27
CA GLY A 188 6.90 -8.58 1.48
C GLY A 188 8.05 -7.73 2.02
N SER A 189 7.76 -6.70 2.84
CA SER A 189 8.77 -5.88 3.50
C SER A 189 9.50 -6.64 4.62
N PHE A 190 8.85 -7.62 5.25
CA PHE A 190 9.48 -8.52 6.22
C PHE A 190 10.25 -9.64 5.52
N GLU A 191 9.64 -10.21 4.47
CA GLU A 191 10.21 -11.33 3.71
C GLU A 191 11.59 -10.98 3.13
N VAL A 192 11.79 -9.75 2.62
CA VAL A 192 13.07 -9.37 2.01
C VAL A 192 14.23 -9.48 3.00
N PHE A 193 14.03 -9.07 4.26
CA PHE A 193 15.08 -9.13 5.28
C PHE A 193 15.24 -10.54 5.84
N TYR A 194 14.15 -11.30 5.95
CA TYR A 194 14.21 -12.71 6.34
C TYR A 194 15.03 -13.55 5.34
N TYR A 195 14.67 -13.54 4.06
CA TYR A 195 15.36 -14.36 3.06
C TYR A 195 16.79 -13.90 2.77
N ARG A 196 17.12 -12.61 3.03
CA ARG A 196 18.49 -12.10 2.99
C ARG A 196 19.30 -12.39 4.26
N LYS A 197 18.70 -13.03 5.27
CA LYS A 197 19.30 -13.31 6.59
C LYS A 197 19.74 -12.04 7.33
N GLN A 198 19.02 -10.94 7.10
CA GLN A 198 19.27 -9.62 7.71
C GLN A 198 18.35 -9.44 8.92
N HIS A 199 18.45 -10.32 9.92
CA HIS A 199 17.49 -10.40 11.02
C HIS A 199 17.48 -9.16 11.93
N GLU A 200 18.59 -8.42 12.01
CA GLU A 200 18.62 -7.12 12.70
C GLU A 200 17.73 -6.08 12.02
N HIS A 201 17.71 -6.05 10.68
CA HIS A 201 16.80 -5.19 9.93
C HIS A 201 15.35 -5.69 10.02
N LEU A 202 15.13 -7.00 10.03
CA LEU A 202 13.81 -7.58 10.29
C LEU A 202 13.26 -7.13 11.65
N LYS A 203 14.07 -7.21 12.71
CA LYS A 203 13.73 -6.72 14.05
C LYS A 203 13.45 -5.21 14.04
N THR A 204 14.32 -4.44 13.39
CA THR A 204 14.15 -2.99 13.24
C THR A 204 12.82 -2.65 12.57
N LEU A 205 12.42 -3.38 11.54
CA LEU A 205 11.12 -3.20 10.87
C LEU A 205 9.96 -3.53 11.81
N ALA A 206 10.03 -4.65 12.52
CA ALA A 206 8.99 -5.06 13.45
C ALA A 206 8.81 -4.03 14.58
N ASP A 207 9.92 -3.58 15.18
CA ASP A 207 9.93 -2.56 16.21
C ASP A 207 9.35 -1.23 15.70
N TYR A 208 9.71 -0.83 14.48
CA TYR A 208 9.15 0.34 13.83
C TYR A 208 7.63 0.22 13.65
N VAL A 209 7.15 -0.86 13.04
CA VAL A 209 5.71 -1.04 12.79
C VAL A 209 4.92 -1.10 14.10
N ILE A 210 5.41 -1.85 15.09
CA ILE A 210 4.77 -1.95 16.40
C ILE A 210 4.71 -0.58 17.08
N GLY A 211 5.84 0.12 17.16
CA GLY A 211 5.91 1.42 17.81
C GLY A 211 5.02 2.49 17.17
N GLN A 212 4.82 2.43 15.85
CA GLN A 212 3.99 3.42 15.14
C GLN A 212 2.51 3.05 15.05
N HIS A 213 2.16 1.76 14.96
CA HIS A 213 0.81 1.33 14.59
C HIS A 213 0.16 0.32 15.55
N PHE A 214 0.92 -0.18 16.51
CA PHE A 214 0.45 -1.08 17.58
C PHE A 214 1.01 -0.63 18.94
N PRO A 215 0.89 0.66 19.32
CA PRO A 215 1.56 1.19 20.50
C PRO A 215 1.10 0.54 21.81
N HIS A 216 -0.11 -0.04 21.84
CA HIS A 216 -0.63 -0.81 22.97
C HIS A 216 0.14 -2.12 23.21
N LEU A 217 0.94 -2.60 22.26
CA LEU A 217 1.80 -3.77 22.42
C LEU A 217 3.17 -3.43 23.05
N GLY A 218 3.57 -2.16 23.11
CA GLY A 218 4.74 -1.65 23.84
C GLY A 218 5.92 -2.61 24.05
N ASP A 219 6.34 -2.77 25.31
CA ASP A 219 7.34 -3.74 25.76
C ASP A 219 6.68 -4.89 26.56
N VAL A 220 5.50 -5.35 26.13
CA VAL A 220 4.86 -6.51 26.77
C VAL A 220 5.59 -7.80 26.40
N GLU A 221 5.44 -8.83 27.24
CA GLU A 221 5.94 -10.17 26.91
C GLU A 221 5.31 -10.67 25.60
N GLU A 222 6.08 -11.40 24.79
CA GLU A 222 5.62 -11.93 23.50
C GLU A 222 5.08 -10.89 22.50
N ARG A 223 5.49 -9.62 22.60
CA ARG A 223 4.97 -8.52 21.75
C ARG A 223 4.91 -8.82 20.25
N TYR A 224 5.90 -9.55 19.71
CA TYR A 224 5.94 -9.91 18.30
C TYR A 224 4.92 -10.99 17.94
N ALA A 225 4.63 -11.93 18.86
CA ALA A 225 3.57 -12.91 18.68
C ALA A 225 2.18 -12.24 18.73
N ASN A 226 1.98 -11.32 19.68
CA ASN A 226 0.76 -10.52 19.77
C ASN A 226 0.56 -9.63 18.54
N PHE A 227 1.64 -9.01 18.05
CA PHE A 227 1.63 -8.27 16.78
C PHE A 227 1.19 -9.16 15.62
N PHE A 228 1.77 -10.36 15.49
CA PHE A 228 1.38 -11.30 14.44
C PHE A 228 -0.09 -11.72 14.56
N ALA A 229 -0.58 -12.01 15.78
CA ALA A 229 -1.97 -12.36 16.02
C ALA A 229 -2.95 -11.25 15.59
N GLU A 230 -2.62 -9.97 15.85
CA GLU A 230 -3.43 -8.85 15.36
C GLU A 230 -3.38 -8.69 13.84
N VAL A 231 -2.24 -8.96 13.20
CA VAL A 231 -2.15 -8.97 11.73
C VAL A 231 -3.03 -10.08 11.14
N VAL A 232 -3.06 -11.26 11.76
CA VAL A 232 -3.96 -12.36 11.38
C VAL A 232 -5.41 -11.92 11.49
N GLU A 233 -5.80 -11.33 12.63
CA GLU A 233 -7.17 -10.87 12.86
C GLU A 233 -7.62 -9.81 11.86
N ARG A 234 -6.80 -8.78 11.62
CA ARG A 234 -7.11 -7.72 10.65
C ARG A 234 -7.22 -8.28 9.24
N THR A 235 -6.37 -9.23 8.87
CA THR A 235 -6.42 -9.88 7.55
C THR A 235 -7.66 -10.74 7.39
N ALA A 236 -8.05 -11.52 8.42
CA ALA A 236 -9.25 -12.34 8.41
C ALA A 236 -10.51 -11.47 8.23
N ARG A 237 -10.63 -10.40 9.02
CA ARG A 237 -11.72 -9.41 8.92
C ARG A 237 -11.79 -8.78 7.53
N LEU A 238 -10.65 -8.33 7.01
CA LEU A 238 -10.57 -7.70 5.68
C LEU A 238 -11.10 -8.63 4.58
N ILE A 239 -10.63 -9.87 4.57
CA ILE A 239 -11.01 -10.83 3.54
C ILE A 239 -12.47 -11.25 3.71
N ALA A 240 -12.97 -11.42 4.94
CA ALA A 240 -14.39 -11.64 5.19
C ALA A 240 -15.26 -10.52 4.59
N GLN A 241 -14.86 -9.25 4.77
CA GLN A 241 -15.54 -8.12 4.17
C GLN A 241 -15.49 -8.14 2.63
N TRP A 242 -14.36 -8.50 2.02
CA TRP A 242 -14.25 -8.67 0.56
C TRP A 242 -15.21 -9.75 0.04
N GLN A 243 -15.31 -10.89 0.74
CA GLN A 243 -16.25 -11.94 0.38
C GLN A 243 -17.70 -11.45 0.49
N ALA A 244 -18.04 -10.74 1.57
CA ALA A 244 -19.40 -10.27 1.82
C ALA A 244 -19.92 -9.28 0.76
N VAL A 245 -19.04 -8.48 0.16
CA VAL A 245 -19.41 -7.51 -0.90
C VAL A 245 -19.14 -8.01 -2.32
N GLY A 246 -18.74 -9.28 -2.47
CA GLY A 246 -18.44 -9.86 -3.79
C GLY A 246 -17.26 -9.22 -4.51
N TRP A 247 -16.24 -8.78 -3.78
CA TRP A 247 -15.06 -8.15 -4.37
C TRP A 247 -13.90 -9.12 -4.52
N ALA A 248 -13.30 -9.15 -5.72
CA ALA A 248 -12.11 -9.90 -6.05
C ALA A 248 -10.91 -8.97 -6.30
N HIS A 249 -9.79 -9.20 -5.59
CA HIS A 249 -8.56 -8.42 -5.69
C HIS A 249 -7.77 -8.72 -6.97
N GLY A 250 -7.69 -10.00 -7.34
CA GLY A 250 -6.99 -10.49 -8.53
C GLY A 250 -5.46 -10.60 -8.44
N VAL A 251 -4.81 -10.03 -7.42
CA VAL A 251 -3.34 -10.06 -7.25
C VAL A 251 -2.95 -10.08 -5.77
N MET A 252 -3.38 -11.10 -5.02
CA MET A 252 -3.03 -11.26 -3.60
C MET A 252 -1.62 -11.85 -3.43
N ASN A 253 -0.62 -11.24 -4.06
CA ASN A 253 0.78 -11.52 -3.76
C ASN A 253 1.10 -11.00 -2.35
N THR A 254 2.12 -11.55 -1.68
CA THR A 254 2.49 -11.09 -0.33
C THR A 254 3.03 -9.64 -0.33
N ASP A 255 3.54 -9.15 -1.46
CA ASP A 255 3.89 -7.74 -1.65
C ASP A 255 2.68 -6.81 -1.85
N ASN A 256 1.45 -7.34 -1.89
CA ASN A 256 0.21 -6.55 -1.90
C ASN A 256 -0.60 -6.70 -0.62
N MET A 257 -0.09 -7.44 0.38
CA MET A 257 -0.72 -7.57 1.67
C MET A 257 -0.20 -6.50 2.62
N SER A 258 -1.06 -5.55 2.99
CA SER A 258 -0.74 -4.51 3.97
C SER A 258 -0.50 -5.12 5.35
N ILE A 259 0.53 -4.67 6.05
CA ILE A 259 0.76 -5.07 7.44
C ILE A 259 -0.35 -4.60 8.40
N LEU A 260 -1.16 -3.63 7.97
CA LEU A 260 -2.25 -3.06 8.77
C LEU A 260 -3.62 -3.65 8.43
N GLY A 261 -3.70 -4.60 7.50
CA GLY A 261 -4.99 -5.15 7.02
C GLY A 261 -5.79 -4.14 6.21
N LEU A 262 -5.14 -3.40 5.31
CA LEU A 262 -5.78 -2.49 4.36
C LEU A 262 -5.84 -3.11 2.96
N THR A 263 -6.95 -2.91 2.25
CA THR A 263 -7.02 -3.10 0.79
C THR A 263 -6.07 -2.11 0.12
N MET A 264 -5.11 -2.61 -0.67
CA MET A 264 -4.10 -1.80 -1.33
C MET A 264 -3.72 -2.33 -2.72
N ASP A 265 -3.08 -1.49 -3.52
CA ASP A 265 -2.58 -1.78 -4.87
C ASP A 265 -3.63 -2.33 -5.85
N TYR A 266 -4.64 -1.49 -6.09
CA TYR A 266 -5.72 -1.75 -7.03
C TYR A 266 -5.21 -1.85 -8.47
N GLY A 267 -5.22 -3.07 -9.01
CA GLY A 267 -4.90 -3.35 -10.41
C GLY A 267 -6.10 -3.99 -11.12
N PRO A 268 -6.03 -5.28 -11.47
CA PRO A 268 -7.11 -6.00 -12.13
C PRO A 268 -8.15 -6.53 -11.12
N TYR A 269 -8.65 -5.65 -10.23
CA TYR A 269 -9.75 -6.00 -9.33
C TYR A 269 -11.10 -6.03 -10.06
N GLY A 270 -12.10 -6.69 -9.46
CA GLY A 270 -13.48 -6.64 -9.92
C GLY A 270 -14.47 -6.79 -8.75
N PHE A 271 -15.56 -6.01 -8.79
CA PHE A 271 -16.78 -6.38 -8.07
C PHE A 271 -17.56 -7.35 -8.95
N MET A 272 -18.09 -8.41 -8.38
CA MET A 272 -18.95 -9.34 -9.12
C MET A 272 -20.28 -8.65 -9.44
N ASP A 273 -20.66 -8.65 -10.71
CA ASP A 273 -21.99 -8.23 -11.16
C ASP A 273 -22.97 -9.41 -10.96
N ASP A 274 -22.77 -10.48 -11.73
CA ASP A 274 -23.44 -11.77 -11.49
C ASP A 274 -22.61 -12.62 -10.52
N TYR A 275 -23.28 -13.32 -9.62
CA TYR A 275 -22.58 -14.19 -8.67
C TYR A 275 -21.91 -15.36 -9.40
N ASP A 276 -20.59 -15.42 -9.32
CA ASP A 276 -19.76 -16.55 -9.73
C ASP A 276 -18.68 -16.78 -8.67
N ALA A 277 -18.83 -17.86 -7.89
CA ALA A 277 -17.84 -18.23 -6.88
C ALA A 277 -16.43 -18.40 -7.48
N GLY A 278 -16.33 -18.84 -8.74
CA GLY A 278 -15.09 -19.04 -9.46
C GLY A 278 -14.58 -17.80 -10.20
N PHE A 279 -15.17 -16.62 -9.99
CA PHE A 279 -14.83 -15.41 -10.73
C PHE A 279 -13.33 -15.05 -10.66
N ILE A 280 -12.69 -14.96 -11.84
CA ILE A 280 -11.29 -14.55 -12.00
C ILE A 280 -11.27 -13.15 -12.63
N CYS A 281 -11.03 -12.12 -11.83
CA CYS A 281 -10.95 -10.73 -12.31
C CYS A 281 -9.62 -10.40 -13.03
N ASN A 282 -8.57 -11.19 -12.79
CA ASN A 282 -7.25 -10.96 -13.39
C ASN A 282 -7.03 -11.85 -14.63
N HIS A 283 -6.99 -11.23 -15.80
CA HIS A 283 -6.75 -11.92 -17.08
C HIS A 283 -5.39 -12.65 -17.17
N SER A 284 -4.41 -12.31 -16.32
CA SER A 284 -3.13 -13.01 -16.23
C SER A 284 -3.15 -14.19 -15.24
N ASP A 285 -4.22 -14.37 -14.48
CA ASP A 285 -4.39 -15.48 -13.53
C ASP A 285 -5.05 -16.70 -14.20
N HIS A 286 -4.32 -17.34 -15.10
CA HIS A 286 -4.83 -18.47 -15.89
C HIS A 286 -5.24 -19.69 -15.06
N ASN A 287 -4.73 -19.83 -13.83
CA ASN A 287 -5.00 -20.95 -12.95
C ASN A 287 -6.04 -20.63 -11.87
N GLY A 288 -6.58 -19.40 -11.84
CA GLY A 288 -7.53 -18.96 -10.83
C GLY A 288 -6.97 -18.97 -9.41
N ARG A 289 -5.66 -18.73 -9.23
CA ARG A 289 -5.03 -18.67 -7.90
C ARG A 289 -5.71 -17.62 -7.01
N TYR A 290 -6.10 -16.50 -7.60
CA TYR A 290 -6.73 -15.36 -6.95
C TYR A 290 -8.21 -15.22 -7.35
N ALA A 291 -8.85 -16.31 -7.76
CA ALA A 291 -10.30 -16.33 -7.97
C ALA A 291 -11.04 -15.95 -6.67
N PHE A 292 -12.26 -15.44 -6.80
CA PHE A 292 -13.05 -14.94 -5.67
C PHE A 292 -13.18 -15.95 -4.51
N ASN A 293 -13.49 -17.22 -4.80
CA ASN A 293 -13.55 -18.26 -3.77
C ASN A 293 -12.19 -18.67 -3.17
N GLN A 294 -11.07 -18.31 -3.80
CA GLN A 294 -9.72 -18.63 -3.30
C GLN A 294 -9.19 -17.60 -2.31
N GLN A 295 -9.74 -16.39 -2.27
CA GLN A 295 -9.21 -15.31 -1.43
C GLN A 295 -9.08 -15.68 0.06
N PRO A 296 -10.04 -16.39 0.70
CA PRO A 296 -9.89 -16.83 2.09
C PRO A 296 -8.70 -17.76 2.29
N TYR A 297 -8.50 -18.73 1.40
CA TYR A 297 -7.37 -19.65 1.45
C TYR A 297 -6.03 -18.92 1.20
N ILE A 298 -6.00 -18.02 0.22
CA ILE A 298 -4.80 -17.24 -0.11
C ILE A 298 -4.42 -16.28 1.02
N GLY A 299 -5.40 -15.71 1.72
CA GLY A 299 -5.18 -14.91 2.93
C GLY A 299 -4.37 -15.66 3.98
N LEU A 300 -4.80 -16.89 4.30
CA LEU A 300 -4.09 -17.76 5.23
C LEU A 300 -2.70 -18.14 4.71
N TRP A 301 -2.58 -18.43 3.42
CA TRP A 301 -1.29 -18.75 2.81
C TRP A 301 -0.31 -17.57 2.92
N ASN A 302 -0.76 -16.35 2.64
CA ASN A 302 0.05 -15.14 2.76
C ASN A 302 0.46 -14.86 4.22
N LEU A 303 -0.45 -15.09 5.18
CA LEU A 303 -0.13 -15.01 6.61
C LEU A 303 0.90 -16.06 7.02
N SER A 304 0.88 -17.25 6.39
CA SER A 304 1.88 -18.29 6.62
C SER A 304 3.27 -17.86 6.11
N CYS A 305 3.35 -17.15 4.99
CA CYS A 305 4.59 -16.54 4.51
C CYS A 305 5.11 -15.47 5.49
N LEU A 306 4.23 -14.61 6.01
CA LEU A 306 4.60 -13.64 7.05
C LEU A 306 5.08 -14.33 8.33
N ALA A 307 4.38 -15.38 8.79
CA ALA A 307 4.78 -16.17 9.95
C ALA A 307 6.20 -16.75 9.76
N GLN A 308 6.48 -17.31 8.57
CA GLN A 308 7.82 -17.78 8.24
C GLN A 308 8.86 -16.66 8.33
N ALA A 309 8.55 -15.46 7.83
CA ALA A 309 9.46 -14.33 7.91
C ALA A 309 9.73 -13.88 9.36
N LEU A 310 8.80 -14.12 10.29
CA LEU A 310 8.91 -13.75 11.71
C LEU A 310 9.55 -14.80 12.61
N LEU A 311 9.91 -15.99 12.08
CA LEU A 311 10.58 -17.05 12.85
C LEU A 311 11.84 -16.61 13.63
N PRO A 312 12.68 -15.66 13.14
CA PRO A 312 13.80 -15.17 13.92
C PRO A 312 13.42 -14.35 15.17
N LEU A 313 12.16 -13.92 15.27
CA LEU A 313 11.65 -13.04 16.34
C LEU A 313 10.58 -13.72 17.22
N VAL A 314 9.97 -14.81 16.74
CA VAL A 314 8.82 -15.46 17.38
C VAL A 314 9.00 -16.97 17.36
N GLU A 315 8.71 -17.61 18.50
CA GLU A 315 8.69 -19.07 18.58
C GLU A 315 7.67 -19.69 17.62
N LYS A 316 8.06 -20.80 17.00
CA LYS A 316 7.27 -21.45 15.94
C LYS A 316 5.86 -21.81 16.39
N ASP A 317 5.69 -22.28 17.63
CA ASP A 317 4.39 -22.73 18.10
C ASP A 317 3.44 -21.55 18.41
N ALA A 318 3.97 -20.39 18.81
CA ALA A 318 3.17 -19.16 18.94
C ALA A 318 2.67 -18.67 17.56
N LEU A 319 3.52 -18.73 16.53
CA LEU A 319 3.11 -18.40 15.15
C LEU A 319 2.04 -19.35 14.61
N LYS A 320 2.16 -20.66 14.87
CA LYS A 320 1.12 -21.63 14.49
C LYS A 320 -0.20 -21.36 15.21
N ALA A 321 -0.15 -21.12 16.51
CA ALA A 321 -1.35 -20.79 17.30
C ALA A 321 -2.04 -19.53 16.74
N GLY A 322 -1.26 -18.51 16.35
CA GLY A 322 -1.78 -17.34 15.65
C GLY A 322 -2.48 -17.70 14.33
N LEU A 323 -1.85 -18.51 13.47
CA LEU A 323 -2.44 -18.95 12.19
C LEU A 323 -3.74 -19.76 12.38
N GLU A 324 -3.81 -20.60 13.40
CA GLU A 324 -4.99 -21.42 13.72
C GLU A 324 -6.22 -20.57 14.08
N THR A 325 -6.03 -19.32 14.50
CA THR A 325 -7.14 -18.38 14.79
C THR A 325 -7.78 -17.81 13.52
N TYR A 326 -7.09 -17.84 12.37
CA TYR A 326 -7.55 -17.19 11.14
C TYR A 326 -8.91 -17.69 10.67
N GLN A 327 -9.08 -19.02 10.54
CA GLN A 327 -10.31 -19.59 9.98
C GLN A 327 -11.53 -19.30 10.88
N PRO A 328 -11.48 -19.56 12.21
CA PRO A 328 -12.58 -19.18 13.10
C PRO A 328 -12.89 -17.67 13.10
N LEU A 329 -11.88 -16.81 12.97
CA LEU A 329 -12.09 -15.36 12.89
C LEU A 329 -12.75 -14.96 11.57
N PHE A 330 -12.28 -15.50 10.45
CA PHE A 330 -12.87 -15.27 9.14
C PHE A 330 -14.33 -15.71 9.13
N ASP A 331 -14.63 -16.93 9.59
CA ASP A 331 -15.99 -17.49 9.62
C ASP A 331 -16.95 -16.71 10.53
N ARG A 332 -16.43 -16.05 11.57
CA ARG A 332 -17.23 -15.20 12.47
C ARG A 332 -17.58 -13.86 11.85
N GLU A 333 -16.65 -13.28 11.09
CA GLU A 333 -16.77 -11.93 10.53
C GLU A 333 -17.52 -11.94 9.17
N TYR A 334 -17.54 -13.08 8.47
CA TYR A 334 -18.29 -13.30 7.24
C TYR A 334 -19.76 -13.65 7.51
#